data_AF-A0A8C3X3J1-F1
#
_entry.id   AF-A0A8C3X3J1-F1
#
_cell.length_a   1.000
_cell.length_b   1.000
_cell.length_c   1.000
_cell.angle_alpha   90.00
_cell.angle_beta   90.00
_cell.angle_gamma   90.00
#
_symmetry.space_group_name_H-M   'P 1'
#
loop_
_entity.id
_entity.type
_entity.pdbx_description
1 polymer ?
#
loop_
_entity_poly.entity_id
_entity_poly.type
_entity_poly.pdbx_seq_one_letter_code
_entity_poly.pdbx_strand_id
1 'polypeptide(L)'
;MSSWSPERKQSPGGWDPHLSRILFLLLLFVVSAKGVTPDPNACLVFHSRNGSSISCQPPAKLPRYLPADTVYLAVEFFNLTQLPAHILQGIPDLQELHLSSNQLEDLSAKFLLPVPQLKVLDLTHNALKRLPPGLFQVSAALHTLVLKENRLDSLEASWLHGLKALRHLDLSGNQLQTLPPKLLANFTDLHILDLGNNQLQTLPPDLLRGPLKLEWLHLEGNRLQVLEEGLLAPQPKLRYLFLNNNKLTTLAAGALRGLQVLDMLDLSNNLLTSVPEGLWASLGKAAGNMKVGFDISGNPWICDQKLDNLYLWLVANEDKMFSRNDTRCAGPKALEGQMLLAVASSY
;
A
#
# COMPACT_ATOMS: atom_id res chain seq x y z
N MET A 1 22.72 24.08 -16.91
CA MET A 1 22.96 22.78 -17.57
C MET A 1 22.39 21.71 -16.67
N SER A 2 21.24 21.18 -17.06
CA SER A 2 20.46 20.19 -16.34
C SER A 2 20.99 18.79 -16.62
N SER A 3 21.52 18.10 -15.60
CA SER A 3 21.77 16.66 -15.68
C SER A 3 20.64 15.93 -14.97
N TRP A 4 19.72 15.40 -15.77
CA TRP A 4 18.84 14.30 -15.39
C TRP A 4 19.68 13.09 -14.94
N SER A 5 19.29 12.47 -13.83
CA SER A 5 19.76 11.15 -13.41
C SER A 5 18.55 10.22 -13.35
N PRO A 6 18.51 9.10 -14.10
CA PRO A 6 17.43 8.13 -14.01
C PRO A 6 17.78 6.99 -13.03
N GLU A 7 16.73 6.27 -12.63
CA GLU A 7 16.71 4.89 -12.09
C GLU A 7 16.58 4.68 -10.57
N ARG A 8 15.28 4.63 -10.17
CA ARG A 8 14.60 3.53 -9.45
C ARG A 8 15.50 2.58 -8.65
N LYS A 9 15.48 2.73 -7.32
CA LYS A 9 15.72 1.63 -6.40
C LYS A 9 14.38 0.95 -6.07
N GLN A 10 14.27 -0.30 -6.52
CA GLN A 10 13.16 -1.21 -6.23
C GLN A 10 13.05 -1.46 -4.72
N SER A 11 11.81 -1.44 -4.22
CA SER A 11 11.42 -1.89 -2.89
C SER A 11 11.76 -3.37 -2.71
N PRO A 12 12.56 -3.77 -1.71
CA PRO A 12 12.87 -5.18 -1.50
C PRO A 12 11.75 -5.81 -0.66
N GLY A 13 10.80 -6.48 -1.32
CA GLY A 13 9.80 -7.32 -0.65
C GLY A 13 8.39 -7.33 -1.24
N GLY A 14 8.08 -6.45 -2.20
CA GLY A 14 6.81 -6.51 -2.93
C GLY A 14 6.92 -7.49 -4.09
N TRP A 15 6.03 -8.48 -4.16
CA TRP A 15 5.73 -9.11 -5.44
C TRP A 15 5.13 -8.01 -6.32
N ASP A 16 5.93 -7.49 -7.24
CA ASP A 16 5.49 -6.46 -8.18
C ASP A 16 4.46 -7.09 -9.13
N PRO A 17 3.18 -6.68 -9.12
CA PRO A 17 2.21 -7.14 -10.11
C PRO A 17 2.66 -6.78 -11.55
N HIS A 18 3.54 -5.78 -11.72
CA HIS A 18 4.18 -5.50 -13.00
C HIS A 18 5.19 -6.57 -13.42
N LEU A 19 5.87 -7.28 -12.50
CA LEU A 19 6.79 -8.37 -12.86
C LEU A 19 6.03 -9.57 -13.43
N SER A 20 4.85 -9.90 -12.90
CA SER A 20 3.97 -10.93 -13.50
C SER A 20 3.49 -10.53 -14.89
N ARG A 21 3.09 -9.26 -15.07
CA ARG A 21 2.71 -8.69 -16.38
C ARG A 21 3.87 -8.64 -17.38
N ILE A 22 5.08 -8.27 -16.95
CA ILE A 22 6.28 -8.23 -17.83
C ILE A 22 6.69 -9.65 -18.22
N LEU A 23 6.63 -10.62 -17.30
CA LEU A 23 6.92 -12.03 -17.60
C LEU A 23 5.87 -12.63 -18.56
N PHE A 24 4.59 -12.24 -18.42
CA PHE A 24 3.50 -12.63 -19.31
C PHE A 24 3.59 -11.96 -20.70
N LEU A 25 4.01 -10.68 -20.76
CA LEU A 25 4.30 -9.98 -22.01
C LEU A 25 5.55 -10.55 -22.71
N LEU A 26 6.55 -11.03 -21.96
CA LEU A 26 7.72 -11.72 -22.52
C LEU A 26 7.36 -13.10 -23.10
N LEU A 27 6.35 -13.79 -22.55
CA LEU A 27 5.81 -15.04 -23.11
C LEU A 27 5.17 -14.84 -24.50
N LEU A 28 4.66 -13.65 -24.82
CA LEU A 28 4.13 -13.34 -26.17
C LEU A 28 5.21 -13.41 -27.26
N PHE A 29 6.47 -13.10 -26.93
CA PHE A 29 7.57 -13.23 -27.90
C PHE A 29 7.90 -14.68 -28.23
N VAL A 30 7.66 -15.63 -27.31
CA VAL A 30 7.97 -17.05 -27.52
C VAL A 30 6.92 -17.74 -28.40
N VAL A 31 5.64 -17.31 -28.34
CA VAL A 31 4.56 -17.89 -29.17
C VAL A 31 4.72 -17.53 -30.66
N SER A 32 5.37 -16.40 -30.96
CA SER A 32 5.69 -15.98 -32.33
C SER A 32 6.59 -16.99 -33.07
N ALA A 33 7.34 -17.83 -32.35
CA ALA A 33 8.20 -18.86 -32.94
C ALA A 33 7.45 -20.07 -33.55
N LYS A 34 6.11 -20.15 -33.43
CA LYS A 34 5.29 -21.26 -33.94
C LYS A 34 4.37 -20.91 -35.13
N GLY A 35 4.48 -19.72 -35.72
CA GLY A 35 3.80 -19.39 -36.98
C GLY A 35 2.27 -19.31 -36.91
N VAL A 36 1.68 -19.23 -35.71
CA VAL A 36 0.26 -18.90 -35.51
C VAL A 36 0.20 -17.42 -35.15
N THR A 37 -0.31 -16.58 -36.05
CA THR A 37 -0.66 -15.20 -35.71
C THR A 37 -1.82 -15.23 -34.72
N PRO A 38 -1.67 -14.75 -33.48
CA PRO A 38 -2.79 -14.66 -32.55
C PRO A 38 -3.90 -13.79 -33.16
N ASP A 39 -5.16 -14.21 -33.06
CA ASP A 39 -6.28 -13.34 -33.42
C ASP A 39 -6.23 -12.11 -32.51
N PRO A 40 -6.00 -10.89 -33.04
CA PRO A 40 -5.92 -9.70 -32.22
C PRO A 40 -7.24 -9.37 -31.51
N ASN A 41 -8.35 -9.97 -31.93
CA ASN A 41 -9.67 -9.82 -31.32
C ASN A 41 -10.03 -10.93 -30.32
N ALA A 42 -9.11 -11.88 -30.08
CA ALA A 42 -9.29 -12.94 -29.09
C ALA A 42 -8.50 -12.63 -27.82
N CYS A 43 -9.03 -13.07 -26.67
CA CYS A 43 -8.26 -13.06 -25.44
C CYS A 43 -7.08 -14.03 -25.53
N LEU A 44 -6.00 -13.69 -24.84
CA LEU A 44 -4.84 -14.56 -24.70
C LEU A 44 -5.17 -15.67 -23.71
N VAL A 45 -4.99 -16.92 -24.13
CA VAL A 45 -5.20 -18.10 -23.30
C VAL A 45 -3.91 -18.91 -23.22
N PHE A 46 -3.44 -19.15 -22.00
CA PHE A 46 -2.29 -19.99 -21.71
C PHE A 46 -2.74 -21.21 -20.91
N HIS A 47 -2.40 -22.41 -21.38
CA HIS A 47 -2.74 -23.65 -20.70
C HIS A 47 -1.51 -24.21 -19.97
N SER A 48 -1.71 -24.65 -18.73
CA SER A 48 -0.67 -25.27 -17.91
C SER A 48 -1.20 -26.51 -17.20
N ARG A 49 -0.31 -27.27 -16.54
CA ARG A 49 -0.72 -28.37 -15.65
C ARG A 49 -1.55 -27.90 -14.45
N ASN A 50 -1.48 -26.61 -14.11
CA ASN A 50 -2.17 -26.02 -12.98
C ASN A 50 -3.48 -25.33 -13.38
N GLY A 51 -3.89 -25.44 -14.65
CA GLY A 51 -5.09 -24.80 -15.20
C GLY A 51 -4.79 -23.73 -16.25
N SER A 52 -5.86 -23.10 -16.72
CA SER A 52 -5.85 -22.08 -17.77
C SER A 52 -5.69 -20.66 -17.18
N SER A 53 -4.86 -19.84 -17.83
CA SER A 53 -4.68 -18.42 -17.53
C SER A 53 -5.15 -17.58 -18.71
N ILE A 54 -6.04 -16.63 -18.45
CA ILE A 54 -6.74 -15.88 -19.49
C ILE A 54 -6.53 -14.39 -19.26
N SER A 55 -6.07 -13.69 -20.29
CA SER A 55 -5.92 -12.24 -20.27
C SER A 55 -6.66 -11.63 -21.46
N CYS A 56 -7.60 -10.77 -21.13
CA CYS A 56 -8.45 -10.05 -22.06
C CYS A 56 -8.17 -8.55 -21.94
N GLN A 57 -7.84 -7.91 -23.06
CA GLN A 57 -7.71 -6.47 -23.20
C GLN A 57 -8.19 -6.06 -24.60
N PRO A 58 -8.72 -4.84 -24.81
CA PRO A 58 -9.08 -4.36 -26.14
C PRO A 58 -7.92 -4.46 -27.14
N PRO A 59 -8.17 -4.80 -28.42
CA PRO A 59 -9.49 -4.92 -29.06
C PRO A 59 -10.16 -6.29 -28.89
N ALA A 60 -9.66 -7.17 -28.02
CA ALA A 60 -10.25 -8.48 -27.81
C ALA A 60 -11.72 -8.40 -27.36
N LYS A 61 -12.55 -9.36 -27.78
CA LYS A 61 -13.91 -9.50 -27.27
C LYS A 61 -13.92 -10.48 -26.10
N LEU A 62 -14.63 -10.11 -25.03
CA LEU A 62 -14.86 -11.01 -23.89
C LEU A 62 -15.57 -12.29 -24.37
N PRO A 63 -15.02 -13.48 -24.11
CA PRO A 63 -15.64 -14.72 -24.51
C PRO A 63 -16.90 -14.98 -23.68
N ARG A 64 -17.87 -15.67 -24.28
CA ARG A 64 -19.11 -16.07 -23.59
C ARG A 64 -18.88 -17.17 -22.55
N TYR A 65 -17.87 -18.00 -22.77
CA TYR A 65 -17.52 -19.12 -21.90
C TYR A 65 -16.01 -19.16 -21.71
N LEU A 66 -15.59 -19.46 -20.49
CA LEU A 66 -14.19 -19.69 -20.14
C LEU A 66 -13.97 -21.21 -19.91
N PRO A 67 -12.76 -21.73 -20.19
CA PRO A 67 -12.36 -23.08 -19.79
C PRO A 67 -12.66 -23.34 -18.31
N ALA A 68 -13.24 -24.50 -17.97
CA ALA A 68 -13.63 -24.81 -16.59
C ALA A 68 -12.44 -24.86 -15.61
N ASP A 69 -11.24 -25.13 -16.12
CA ASP A 69 -9.97 -25.15 -15.39
C ASP A 69 -9.30 -23.77 -15.27
N THR A 70 -10.03 -22.68 -15.51
CA THR A 70 -9.47 -21.33 -15.41
C THR A 70 -9.07 -21.02 -13.96
N VAL A 71 -7.78 -20.74 -13.75
CA VAL A 71 -7.22 -20.37 -12.45
C VAL A 71 -6.81 -18.90 -12.36
N TYR A 72 -6.64 -18.24 -13.51
CA TYR A 72 -6.30 -16.82 -13.61
C TYR A 72 -7.16 -16.16 -14.69
N LEU A 73 -7.81 -15.05 -14.36
CA LEU A 73 -8.60 -14.24 -15.28
C LEU A 73 -8.26 -12.76 -15.11
N ALA A 74 -7.77 -12.13 -16.17
CA ALA A 74 -7.61 -10.69 -16.29
C ALA A 74 -8.55 -10.13 -17.36
N VAL A 75 -9.39 -9.15 -16.98
CA VAL A 75 -10.31 -8.43 -17.86
C VAL A 75 -10.14 -6.94 -17.62
N GLU A 76 -9.32 -6.29 -18.45
CA GLU A 76 -8.79 -4.96 -18.13
C GLU A 76 -8.97 -3.99 -19.30
N PHE A 77 -9.10 -2.70 -19.00
CA PHE A 77 -9.18 -1.62 -20.00
C PHE A 77 -10.43 -1.65 -20.90
N PHE A 78 -11.49 -2.39 -20.52
CA PHE A 78 -12.71 -2.52 -21.32
C PHE A 78 -13.74 -1.42 -21.09
N ASN A 79 -13.47 -0.46 -20.19
CA ASN A 79 -14.45 0.54 -19.74
C ASN A 79 -15.75 -0.08 -19.22
N LEU A 80 -15.67 -1.27 -18.60
CA LEU A 80 -16.86 -1.97 -18.09
C LEU A 80 -17.44 -1.23 -16.90
N THR A 81 -18.72 -0.87 -16.96
CA THR A 81 -19.47 -0.39 -15.79
C THR A 81 -19.98 -1.53 -14.93
N GLN A 82 -20.15 -2.72 -15.52
CA GLN A 82 -20.53 -3.97 -14.89
C GLN A 82 -19.85 -5.14 -15.64
N LEU A 83 -19.55 -6.22 -14.92
CA LEU A 83 -19.17 -7.47 -15.56
C LEU A 83 -20.40 -8.27 -16.01
N PRO A 84 -20.32 -9.04 -17.11
CA PRO A 84 -21.37 -9.98 -17.46
C PRO A 84 -21.61 -10.97 -16.31
N ALA A 85 -22.86 -11.08 -15.83
CA ALA A 85 -23.19 -11.89 -14.64
C ALA A 85 -22.81 -13.38 -14.74
N HIS A 86 -22.56 -13.87 -15.94
CA HIS A 86 -22.18 -15.26 -16.22
C HIS A 86 -20.67 -15.47 -16.36
N ILE A 87 -19.84 -14.43 -16.39
CA ILE A 87 -18.41 -14.57 -16.75
C ILE A 87 -17.65 -15.44 -15.75
N LEU A 88 -18.05 -15.44 -14.47
CA LEU A 88 -17.45 -16.26 -13.42
C LEU A 88 -18.14 -17.62 -13.26
N GLN A 89 -19.20 -17.91 -14.01
CA GLN A 89 -19.91 -19.18 -13.90
C GLN A 89 -19.11 -20.30 -14.57
N GLY A 90 -19.03 -21.46 -13.92
CA GLY A 90 -18.37 -22.64 -14.46
C GLY A 90 -16.84 -22.64 -14.35
N ILE A 91 -16.25 -21.69 -13.60
CA ILE A 91 -14.80 -21.63 -13.32
C ILE A 91 -14.52 -21.69 -11.80
N PRO A 92 -14.94 -22.74 -11.09
CA PRO A 92 -14.89 -22.80 -9.62
C PRO A 92 -13.47 -22.76 -9.05
N ASP A 93 -12.47 -23.10 -9.86
CA ASP A 93 -11.06 -23.17 -9.48
C ASP A 93 -10.31 -21.82 -9.67
N LEU A 94 -11.02 -20.74 -10.00
CA LEU A 94 -10.41 -19.42 -10.17
C LEU A 94 -9.70 -18.96 -8.89
N GLN A 95 -8.41 -18.65 -9.01
CA GLN A 95 -7.56 -18.21 -7.90
C GLN A 95 -7.25 -16.72 -8.00
N GLU A 96 -7.13 -16.17 -9.20
CA GLU A 96 -6.83 -14.76 -9.40
C GLU A 96 -7.80 -14.10 -10.38
N LEU A 97 -8.39 -12.99 -9.94
CA LEU A 97 -9.31 -12.18 -10.71
C LEU A 97 -8.81 -10.74 -10.76
N HIS A 98 -8.40 -10.29 -11.94
CA HIS A 98 -7.89 -8.95 -12.20
C HIS A 98 -8.86 -8.19 -13.09
N LEU A 99 -9.43 -7.11 -12.55
CA LEU A 99 -10.46 -6.29 -13.20
C LEU A 99 -10.02 -4.83 -13.28
N SER A 100 -8.70 -4.62 -13.30
CA SER A 100 -8.10 -3.31 -13.21
C SER A 100 -8.46 -2.43 -14.42
N SER A 101 -8.49 -1.11 -14.21
CA SER A 101 -8.71 -0.13 -15.28
C SER A 101 -10.02 -0.34 -16.04
N ASN A 102 -11.13 -0.48 -15.29
CA ASN A 102 -12.49 -0.48 -15.83
C ASN A 102 -13.27 0.70 -15.23
N GLN A 103 -14.60 0.68 -15.30
CA GLN A 103 -15.49 1.72 -14.77
C GLN A 103 -16.51 1.13 -13.80
N LEU A 104 -16.16 0.05 -13.09
CA LEU A 104 -17.09 -0.66 -12.21
C LEU A 104 -17.54 0.28 -11.08
N GLU A 105 -18.84 0.53 -10.98
CA GLU A 105 -19.41 1.46 -9.99
C GLU A 105 -19.96 0.74 -8.75
N ASP A 106 -20.48 -0.46 -8.94
CA ASP A 106 -21.03 -1.33 -7.89
C ASP A 106 -20.78 -2.81 -8.24
N LEU A 107 -20.79 -3.65 -7.21
CA LEU A 107 -20.71 -5.10 -7.31
C LEU A 107 -21.95 -5.70 -6.64
N SER A 108 -22.41 -6.84 -7.15
CA SER A 108 -23.44 -7.61 -6.43
C SER A 108 -22.83 -8.38 -5.27
N ALA A 109 -23.56 -8.53 -4.15
CA ALA A 109 -23.16 -9.43 -3.06
C ALA A 109 -22.96 -10.89 -3.51
N LYS A 110 -23.54 -11.27 -4.65
CA LYS A 110 -23.43 -12.62 -5.25
C LYS A 110 -22.24 -12.76 -6.21
N PHE A 111 -21.50 -11.67 -6.47
CA PHE A 111 -20.48 -11.61 -7.51
C PHE A 111 -19.42 -12.70 -7.37
N LEU A 112 -18.93 -12.94 -6.14
CA LEU A 112 -17.86 -13.91 -5.87
C LEU A 112 -18.35 -15.32 -5.52
N LEU A 113 -19.68 -15.56 -5.48
CA LEU A 113 -20.23 -16.88 -5.17
C LEU A 113 -19.72 -18.02 -6.06
N PRO A 114 -19.55 -17.82 -7.38
CA PRO A 114 -19.08 -18.89 -8.26
C PRO A 114 -17.60 -19.27 -8.07
N VAL A 115 -16.80 -18.44 -7.40
CA VAL A 115 -15.33 -18.56 -7.33
C VAL A 115 -14.83 -18.60 -5.87
N PRO A 116 -15.20 -19.63 -5.09
CA PRO A 116 -14.89 -19.68 -3.66
C PRO A 116 -13.40 -19.87 -3.36
N GLN A 117 -12.60 -20.29 -4.33
CA GLN A 117 -11.14 -20.50 -4.19
C GLN A 117 -10.32 -19.24 -4.49
N LEU A 118 -10.97 -18.09 -4.67
CA LEU A 118 -10.29 -16.85 -5.02
C LEU A 118 -9.29 -16.43 -3.93
N LYS A 119 -8.06 -16.19 -4.37
CA LYS A 119 -6.91 -15.81 -3.55
C LYS A 119 -6.51 -14.35 -3.76
N VAL A 120 -6.66 -13.85 -4.99
CA VAL A 120 -6.34 -12.48 -5.38
C VAL A 120 -7.53 -11.86 -6.09
N LEU A 121 -7.95 -10.68 -5.61
CA LEU A 121 -8.91 -9.81 -6.28
C LEU A 121 -8.30 -8.43 -6.47
N ASP A 122 -8.11 -8.04 -7.73
CA ASP A 122 -7.65 -6.71 -8.12
C ASP A 122 -8.78 -5.93 -8.80
N LEU A 123 -9.22 -4.84 -8.15
CA LEU A 123 -10.24 -3.90 -8.62
C LEU A 123 -9.64 -2.50 -8.82
N THR A 124 -8.32 -2.39 -9.01
CA THR A 124 -7.59 -1.13 -9.16
C THR A 124 -8.20 -0.27 -10.27
N HIS A 125 -8.26 1.04 -10.05
CA HIS A 125 -8.67 2.00 -11.07
C HIS A 125 -10.06 1.68 -11.64
N ASN A 126 -11.05 1.70 -10.74
CA ASN A 126 -12.47 1.58 -11.05
C ASN A 126 -13.24 2.77 -10.44
N ALA A 127 -14.57 2.72 -10.43
CA ALA A 127 -15.42 3.80 -9.93
C ALA A 127 -16.20 3.41 -8.66
N LEU A 128 -15.74 2.40 -7.92
CA LEU A 128 -16.45 1.85 -6.77
C LEU A 128 -16.54 2.90 -5.66
N LYS A 129 -17.76 3.16 -5.20
CA LYS A 129 -18.03 4.03 -4.04
C LYS A 129 -18.21 3.25 -2.74
N ARG A 130 -18.63 2.00 -2.85
CA ARG A 130 -18.92 1.10 -1.73
C ARG A 130 -18.79 -0.35 -2.17
N LEU A 131 -18.68 -1.25 -1.20
CA LEU A 131 -18.84 -2.69 -1.42
C LEU A 131 -20.17 -3.16 -0.82
N PRO A 132 -20.88 -4.12 -1.43
CA PRO A 132 -22.10 -4.66 -0.85
C PRO A 132 -21.76 -5.54 0.37
N PRO A 133 -22.59 -5.50 1.44
CA PRO A 133 -22.46 -6.46 2.54
C PRO A 133 -22.53 -7.89 2.04
N GLY A 134 -21.63 -8.75 2.54
CA GLY A 134 -21.60 -10.16 2.17
C GLY A 134 -20.87 -10.49 0.86
N LEU A 135 -20.26 -9.51 0.18
CA LEU A 135 -19.45 -9.74 -1.03
C LEU A 135 -18.45 -10.89 -0.87
N PHE A 136 -17.80 -10.95 0.30
CA PHE A 136 -16.72 -11.89 0.60
C PHE A 136 -17.17 -13.10 1.44
N GLN A 137 -18.47 -13.39 1.52
CA GLN A 137 -18.99 -14.45 2.40
C GLN A 137 -18.44 -15.86 2.11
N VAL A 138 -17.96 -16.11 0.88
CA VAL A 138 -17.32 -17.38 0.47
C VAL A 138 -15.81 -17.24 0.22
N SER A 139 -15.23 -16.07 0.43
CA SER A 139 -13.86 -15.73 0.02
C SER A 139 -12.83 -15.95 1.13
N ALA A 140 -12.97 -17.03 1.90
CA ALA A 140 -12.10 -17.32 3.05
C ALA A 140 -10.62 -17.55 2.66
N ALA A 141 -10.36 -17.91 1.41
CA ALA A 141 -9.01 -18.13 0.86
C ALA A 141 -8.34 -16.83 0.35
N LEU A 142 -9.06 -15.71 0.29
CA LEU A 142 -8.57 -14.46 -0.26
C LEU A 142 -7.45 -13.90 0.62
N HIS A 143 -6.23 -13.81 0.05
CA HIS A 143 -5.07 -13.26 0.73
C HIS A 143 -4.66 -11.88 0.22
N THR A 144 -5.12 -11.48 -0.97
CA THR A 144 -4.83 -10.16 -1.55
C THR A 144 -6.11 -9.53 -2.05
N LEU A 145 -6.40 -8.33 -1.54
CA LEU A 145 -7.50 -7.49 -1.99
C LEU A 145 -6.96 -6.10 -2.33
N VAL A 146 -7.08 -5.71 -3.60
CA VAL A 146 -6.65 -4.41 -4.11
C VAL A 146 -7.88 -3.62 -4.56
N LEU A 147 -8.15 -2.53 -3.87
CA LEU A 147 -9.21 -1.54 -4.13
C LEU A 147 -8.63 -0.16 -4.45
N LYS A 148 -7.36 -0.13 -4.85
CA LYS A 148 -6.60 1.06 -5.18
C LYS A 148 -7.29 1.93 -6.23
N GLU A 149 -7.18 3.24 -6.12
CA GLU A 149 -7.66 4.21 -7.11
C GLU A 149 -9.15 4.01 -7.45
N ASN A 150 -9.98 3.89 -6.42
CA ASN A 150 -11.44 3.89 -6.55
C ASN A 150 -12.02 5.20 -5.99
N ARG A 151 -13.32 5.22 -5.68
CA ARG A 151 -14.04 6.37 -5.15
C ARG A 151 -14.64 6.08 -3.77
N LEU A 152 -14.01 5.19 -3.00
CA LEU A 152 -14.46 4.84 -1.66
C LEU A 152 -14.31 6.05 -0.74
N ASP A 153 -15.40 6.52 -0.15
CA ASP A 153 -15.43 7.67 0.77
C ASP A 153 -15.65 7.25 2.23
N SER A 154 -16.15 6.03 2.43
CA SER A 154 -16.41 5.40 3.72
C SER A 154 -16.12 3.90 3.65
N LEU A 155 -15.85 3.30 4.81
CA LEU A 155 -15.78 1.84 4.96
C LEU A 155 -16.74 1.39 6.05
N GLU A 156 -17.32 0.21 5.87
CA GLU A 156 -17.96 -0.52 6.96
C GLU A 156 -17.11 -1.72 7.37
N ALA A 157 -16.97 -1.95 8.68
CA ALA A 157 -16.24 -3.12 9.18
C ALA A 157 -16.87 -4.45 8.71
N SER A 158 -18.16 -4.44 8.38
CA SER A 158 -18.90 -5.58 7.83
C SER A 158 -18.39 -6.03 6.47
N TRP A 159 -17.84 -5.11 5.65
CA TRP A 159 -17.44 -5.41 4.28
C TRP A 159 -16.38 -6.49 4.26
N LEU A 160 -15.38 -6.39 5.13
CA LEU A 160 -14.22 -7.27 5.11
C LEU A 160 -14.39 -8.47 6.06
N HIS A 161 -15.60 -8.70 6.59
CA HIS A 161 -15.89 -9.84 7.44
C HIS A 161 -15.71 -11.15 6.66
N GLY A 162 -14.92 -12.07 7.22
CA GLY A 162 -14.67 -13.39 6.63
C GLY A 162 -13.30 -13.52 5.96
N LEU A 163 -12.63 -12.40 5.67
CA LEU A 163 -11.29 -12.36 5.06
C LEU A 163 -10.16 -12.70 6.05
N LYS A 164 -10.24 -13.86 6.70
CA LYS A 164 -9.30 -14.27 7.77
C LYS A 164 -7.88 -14.56 7.28
N ALA A 165 -7.73 -14.90 6.00
CA ALA A 165 -6.45 -15.19 5.37
C ALA A 165 -5.80 -13.97 4.70
N LEU A 166 -6.37 -12.77 4.88
CA LEU A 166 -5.91 -11.56 4.20
C LEU A 166 -4.49 -11.18 4.66
N ARG A 167 -3.57 -11.07 3.69
CA ARG A 167 -2.17 -10.70 3.87
C ARG A 167 -1.84 -9.33 3.31
N HIS A 168 -2.55 -8.92 2.26
CA HIS A 168 -2.38 -7.63 1.60
C HIS A 168 -3.75 -6.98 1.38
N LEU A 169 -3.93 -5.81 1.97
CA LEU A 169 -5.07 -4.93 1.74
C LEU A 169 -4.57 -3.58 1.22
N ASP A 170 -4.96 -3.23 0.00
CA ASP A 170 -4.66 -1.93 -0.61
C ASP A 170 -5.96 -1.15 -0.84
N LEU A 171 -6.08 -0.03 -0.13
CA LEU A 171 -7.18 0.94 -0.19
C LEU A 171 -6.66 2.31 -0.64
N SER A 172 -5.45 2.37 -1.21
CA SER A 172 -4.79 3.62 -1.57
C SER A 172 -5.49 4.38 -2.68
N GLY A 173 -5.31 5.70 -2.75
CA GLY A 173 -5.87 6.52 -3.82
C GLY A 173 -7.39 6.58 -3.82
N ASN A 174 -8.02 6.48 -2.65
CA ASN A 174 -9.47 6.62 -2.46
C ASN A 174 -9.81 7.99 -1.82
N GLN A 175 -11.03 8.15 -1.34
CA GLN A 175 -11.55 9.39 -0.75
C GLN A 175 -11.86 9.23 0.75
N LEU A 176 -11.23 8.25 1.41
CA LEU A 176 -11.53 7.90 2.80
C LEU A 176 -11.14 9.04 3.73
N GLN A 177 -12.10 9.51 4.53
CA GLN A 177 -11.87 10.57 5.53
C GLN A 177 -11.69 10.02 6.95
N THR A 178 -12.33 8.88 7.23
CA THR A 178 -12.26 8.17 8.51
C THR A 178 -12.24 6.66 8.27
N LEU A 179 -11.82 5.90 9.28
CA LEU A 179 -11.89 4.45 9.29
C LEU A 179 -12.80 4.00 10.43
N PRO A 180 -13.67 2.99 10.23
CA PRO A 180 -14.46 2.46 11.32
C PRO A 180 -13.55 1.79 12.36
N PRO A 181 -13.86 1.91 13.66
CA PRO A 181 -13.18 1.16 14.70
C PRO A 181 -13.24 -0.34 14.40
N LYS A 182 -12.20 -1.08 14.79
CA LYS A 182 -12.12 -2.55 14.61
C LYS A 182 -12.17 -3.03 13.16
N LEU A 183 -12.00 -2.16 12.15
CA LEU A 183 -11.92 -2.55 10.74
C LEU A 183 -10.99 -3.75 10.50
N LEU A 184 -9.84 -3.76 11.18
CA LEU A 184 -8.78 -4.75 11.01
C LEU A 184 -8.74 -5.81 12.13
N ALA A 185 -9.72 -5.84 13.04
CA ALA A 185 -9.65 -6.63 14.27
C ALA A 185 -9.42 -8.14 14.04
N ASN A 186 -9.81 -8.66 12.88
CA ASN A 186 -9.72 -10.08 12.54
C ASN A 186 -8.58 -10.43 11.57
N PHE A 187 -7.77 -9.47 11.11
CA PHE A 187 -6.71 -9.73 10.11
C PHE A 187 -5.37 -10.06 10.76
N THR A 188 -5.31 -11.18 11.48
CA THR A 188 -4.12 -11.58 12.23
C THR A 188 -2.93 -11.97 11.33
N ASP A 189 -3.18 -12.29 10.06
CA ASP A 189 -2.15 -12.60 9.05
C ASP A 189 -1.87 -11.42 8.09
N LEU A 190 -2.34 -10.20 8.38
CA LEU A 190 -2.07 -9.04 7.52
C LEU A 190 -0.61 -8.61 7.62
N HIS A 191 0.08 -8.54 6.48
CA HIS A 191 1.48 -8.12 6.35
C HIS A 191 1.61 -6.74 5.71
N ILE A 192 0.72 -6.39 4.78
CA ILE A 192 0.73 -5.11 4.06
C ILE A 192 -0.63 -4.45 4.20
N LEU A 193 -0.63 -3.23 4.71
CA LEU A 193 -1.78 -2.33 4.72
C LEU A 193 -1.42 -1.06 3.99
N ASP A 194 -2.13 -0.79 2.90
CA ASP A 194 -2.01 0.46 2.17
C ASP A 194 -3.26 1.33 2.28
N LEU A 195 -3.10 2.49 2.92
CA LEU A 195 -4.09 3.53 3.10
C LEU A 195 -3.59 4.88 2.53
N GLY A 196 -2.50 4.86 1.76
CA GLY A 196 -1.87 6.04 1.19
C GLY A 196 -2.79 6.80 0.24
N ASN A 197 -2.53 8.10 0.05
CA ASN A 197 -3.27 8.97 -0.86
C ASN A 197 -4.79 8.95 -0.63
N ASN A 198 -5.20 9.05 0.63
CA ASN A 198 -6.60 9.22 1.04
C ASN A 198 -6.78 10.61 1.70
N GLN A 199 -7.87 10.81 2.44
CA GLN A 199 -8.19 12.08 3.11
C GLN A 199 -8.25 11.91 4.64
N LEU A 200 -7.57 10.90 5.18
CA LEU A 200 -7.64 10.53 6.60
C LEU A 200 -7.05 11.66 7.46
N GLN A 201 -7.83 12.14 8.42
CA GLN A 201 -7.40 13.18 9.37
C GLN A 201 -6.90 12.58 10.69
N THR A 202 -7.47 11.44 11.08
CA THR A 202 -7.11 10.67 12.28
C THR A 202 -7.21 9.18 11.97
N LEU A 203 -6.61 8.37 12.85
CA LEU A 203 -6.72 6.91 12.82
C LEU A 203 -7.35 6.43 14.13
N PRO A 204 -8.23 5.41 14.11
CA PRO A 204 -8.72 4.80 15.34
C PRO A 204 -7.55 4.29 16.21
N PRO A 205 -7.52 4.56 17.52
CA PRO A 205 -6.41 4.15 18.40
C PRO A 205 -6.16 2.64 18.45
N ASP A 206 -7.19 1.85 18.16
CA ASP A 206 -7.19 0.39 18.17
C ASP A 206 -7.13 -0.22 16.76
N LEU A 207 -6.96 0.59 15.71
CA LEU A 207 -6.91 0.14 14.31
C LEU A 207 -5.92 -1.01 14.12
N LEU A 208 -4.72 -0.88 14.70
CA LEU A 208 -3.62 -1.83 14.54
C LEU A 208 -3.55 -2.88 15.65
N ARG A 209 -4.62 -3.13 16.41
CA ARG A 209 -4.61 -4.22 17.42
C ARG A 209 -4.88 -5.61 16.84
N GLY A 210 -5.58 -5.68 15.70
CA GLY A 210 -5.91 -6.94 15.03
C GLY A 210 -4.77 -7.54 14.21
N PRO A 211 -4.09 -6.76 13.35
CA PRO A 211 -2.90 -7.21 12.64
C PRO A 211 -1.78 -7.58 13.61
N LEU A 212 -1.23 -8.80 13.51
CA LEU A 212 -0.14 -9.29 14.37
C LEU A 212 1.17 -9.52 13.60
N LYS A 213 1.14 -9.34 12.28
CA LYS A 213 2.24 -9.61 11.37
C LYS A 213 2.51 -8.46 10.39
N LEU A 214 2.04 -7.25 10.71
CA LEU A 214 2.20 -6.13 9.79
C LEU A 214 3.68 -5.80 9.61
N GLU A 215 4.12 -5.71 8.36
CA GLU A 215 5.48 -5.39 7.95
C GLU A 215 5.54 -4.06 7.19
N TRP A 216 4.49 -3.74 6.45
CA TRP A 216 4.36 -2.51 5.65
C TRP A 216 3.09 -1.76 6.04
N LEU A 217 3.27 -0.48 6.38
CA LEU A 217 2.18 0.45 6.65
C LEU A 217 2.36 1.72 5.83
N HIS A 218 1.49 1.91 4.85
CA HIS A 218 1.42 3.10 4.01
C HIS A 218 0.30 4.01 4.48
N LEU A 219 0.68 5.22 4.88
CA LEU A 219 -0.21 6.29 5.34
C LEU A 219 0.13 7.62 4.67
N GLU A 220 1.04 7.63 3.70
CA GLU A 220 1.48 8.80 2.97
C GLU A 220 0.34 9.52 2.25
N GLY A 221 0.48 10.82 1.98
CA GLY A 221 -0.50 11.56 1.18
C GLY A 221 -1.89 11.66 1.81
N ASN A 222 -1.98 11.59 3.14
CA ASN A 222 -3.22 11.80 3.90
C ASN A 222 -3.25 13.21 4.52
N ARG A 223 -4.13 13.43 5.50
CA ARG A 223 -4.30 14.70 6.22
C ARG A 223 -4.06 14.52 7.74
N LEU A 224 -3.25 13.53 8.12
CA LEU A 224 -2.97 13.22 9.52
C LEU A 224 -2.26 14.39 10.19
N GLN A 225 -2.76 14.84 11.33
CA GLN A 225 -2.20 15.97 12.10
C GLN A 225 -1.38 15.54 13.30
N VAL A 226 -1.74 14.40 13.90
CA VAL A 226 -1.08 13.85 15.09
C VAL A 226 -0.85 12.36 14.90
N LEU A 227 0.32 11.89 15.31
CA LEU A 227 0.57 10.46 15.52
C LEU A 227 0.50 10.17 17.02
N GLU A 228 -0.61 9.56 17.44
CA GLU A 228 -0.95 9.29 18.84
C GLU A 228 -0.07 8.20 19.46
N GLU A 229 0.06 8.25 20.80
CA GLU A 229 0.73 7.18 21.54
C GLU A 229 -0.05 5.86 21.43
N GLY A 230 0.67 4.76 21.26
CA GLY A 230 0.11 3.41 21.34
C GLY A 230 -0.51 2.88 20.05
N LEU A 231 -0.70 3.69 19.01
CA LEU A 231 -1.19 3.21 17.69
C LEU A 231 -0.26 2.11 17.13
N LEU A 232 1.05 2.35 17.15
CA LEU A 232 2.07 1.45 16.58
C LEU A 232 2.60 0.42 17.59
N ALA A 233 2.27 0.55 18.87
CA ALA A 233 2.77 -0.34 19.93
C ALA A 233 2.49 -1.83 19.71
N PRO A 234 1.35 -2.24 19.11
CA PRO A 234 1.08 -3.64 18.79
C PRO A 234 1.89 -4.21 17.60
N GLN A 235 2.77 -3.43 16.96
CA GLN A 235 3.42 -3.80 15.69
C GLN A 235 4.94 -4.02 15.80
N PRO A 236 5.42 -5.03 16.55
CA PRO A 236 6.84 -5.29 16.72
C PRO A 236 7.54 -5.76 15.45
N LYS A 237 6.78 -6.23 14.44
CA LYS A 237 7.30 -6.72 13.16
C LYS A 237 7.32 -5.66 12.05
N LEU A 238 6.81 -4.45 12.31
CA LEU A 238 6.74 -3.41 11.28
C LEU A 238 8.15 -3.02 10.83
N ARG A 239 8.37 -3.07 9.51
CA ARG A 239 9.65 -2.79 8.85
C ARG A 239 9.62 -1.47 8.09
N TYR A 240 8.49 -1.15 7.47
CA TYR A 240 8.35 0.02 6.60
C TYR A 240 7.15 0.84 7.03
N LEU A 241 7.41 2.10 7.38
CA LEU A 241 6.40 3.06 7.80
C LEU A 241 6.51 4.33 6.96
N PHE A 242 5.48 4.59 6.16
CA PHE A 242 5.38 5.78 5.32
C PHE A 242 4.32 6.72 5.87
N LEU A 243 4.75 7.90 6.31
CA LEU A 243 3.92 8.96 6.88
C LEU A 243 4.14 10.29 6.14
N ASN A 244 4.89 10.27 5.04
CA ASN A 244 5.23 11.47 4.28
C ASN A 244 4.02 12.11 3.62
N ASN A 245 4.14 13.39 3.27
CA ASN A 245 3.07 14.15 2.61
C ASN A 245 1.76 14.17 3.43
N ASN A 246 1.86 14.26 4.75
CA ASN A 246 0.74 14.44 5.66
C ASN A 246 0.69 15.90 6.18
N LYS A 247 0.00 16.13 7.30
CA LYS A 247 -0.09 17.42 7.99
C LYS A 247 0.39 17.31 9.43
N LEU A 248 1.31 16.39 9.71
CA LEU A 248 1.74 16.10 11.07
C LEU A 248 2.43 17.32 11.66
N THR A 249 1.82 17.90 12.71
CA THR A 249 2.40 18.99 13.51
C THR A 249 2.97 18.46 14.82
N THR A 250 2.54 17.27 15.25
CA THR A 250 2.94 16.70 16.53
C THR A 250 3.03 15.18 16.43
N LEU A 251 4.09 14.63 17.02
CA LEU A 251 4.24 13.21 17.31
C LEU A 251 4.22 13.04 18.82
N ALA A 252 3.47 12.07 19.35
CA ALA A 252 3.54 11.76 20.77
C ALA A 252 4.91 11.17 21.14
N ALA A 253 5.39 11.40 22.38
CA ALA A 253 6.71 10.91 22.82
C ALA A 253 6.87 9.39 22.69
N GLY A 254 5.78 8.64 22.89
CA GLY A 254 5.72 7.19 22.73
C GLY A 254 5.18 6.71 21.38
N ALA A 255 5.05 7.58 20.37
CA ALA A 255 4.41 7.23 19.09
C ALA A 255 5.09 6.07 18.37
N LEU A 256 6.42 5.96 18.47
CA LEU A 256 7.23 4.89 17.84
C LEU A 256 7.54 3.73 18.80
N ARG A 257 6.98 3.74 20.02
CA ARG A 257 7.18 2.67 21.00
C ARG A 257 6.63 1.36 20.42
N GLY A 258 7.38 0.27 20.64
CA GLY A 258 6.99 -1.08 20.23
C GLY A 258 7.56 -1.52 18.89
N LEU A 259 8.07 -0.59 18.06
CA LEU A 259 8.75 -0.91 16.82
C LEU A 259 10.15 -1.50 17.12
N GLN A 260 10.38 -2.76 16.73
CA GLN A 260 11.63 -3.48 17.07
C GLN A 260 12.55 -3.74 15.88
N VAL A 261 12.01 -3.75 14.66
CA VAL A 261 12.72 -4.17 13.43
C VAL A 261 12.50 -3.21 12.27
N LEU A 262 12.28 -1.93 12.57
CA LEU A 262 12.04 -0.89 11.57
C LEU A 262 13.27 -0.74 10.67
N ASP A 263 13.07 -0.91 9.37
CA ASP A 263 14.09 -0.73 8.33
C ASP A 263 14.01 0.65 7.67
N MET A 264 12.79 1.22 7.59
CA MET A 264 12.47 2.44 6.88
C MET A 264 11.42 3.26 7.63
N LEU A 265 11.70 4.56 7.81
CA LEU A 265 10.74 5.55 8.29
C LEU A 265 10.73 6.79 7.40
N ASP A 266 9.60 7.12 6.80
CA ASP A 266 9.45 8.36 6.04
C ASP A 266 8.47 9.32 6.73
N LEU A 267 8.99 10.42 7.28
CA LEU A 267 8.23 11.53 7.86
C LEU A 267 8.35 12.80 7.00
N SER A 268 8.91 12.70 5.80
CA SER A 268 9.18 13.86 4.95
C SER A 268 7.90 14.62 4.57
N ASN A 269 8.03 15.90 4.24
CA ASN A 269 6.92 16.71 3.74
C ASN A 269 5.71 16.73 4.70
N ASN A 270 5.98 17.05 5.96
CA ASN A 270 4.99 17.26 7.02
C ASN A 270 5.13 18.70 7.58
N LEU A 271 4.54 18.97 8.74
CA LEU A 271 4.52 20.29 9.39
C LEU A 271 5.23 20.25 10.76
N LEU A 272 6.18 19.32 10.94
CA LEU A 272 6.92 19.18 12.19
C LEU A 272 7.91 20.33 12.35
N THR A 273 7.75 21.08 13.43
CA THR A 273 8.72 22.12 13.85
C THR A 273 9.73 21.57 14.84
N SER A 274 9.34 20.56 15.62
CA SER A 274 10.16 19.86 16.59
C SER A 274 9.63 18.45 16.84
N VAL A 275 10.35 17.67 17.64
CA VAL A 275 9.93 16.34 18.12
C VAL A 275 10.03 16.29 19.64
N PRO A 276 9.19 15.53 20.35
CA PRO A 276 9.30 15.41 21.79
C PRO A 276 10.55 14.61 22.19
N GLU A 277 11.03 14.88 23.40
CA GLU A 277 12.06 14.07 24.04
C GLU A 277 11.64 12.59 24.11
N GLY A 278 12.58 11.69 23.85
CA GLY A 278 12.34 10.26 23.92
C GLY A 278 11.72 9.62 22.66
N LEU A 279 11.22 10.40 21.68
CA LEU A 279 10.65 9.86 20.44
C LEU A 279 11.62 8.89 19.76
N TRP A 280 12.82 9.35 19.46
CA TRP A 280 13.84 8.57 18.77
C TRP A 280 14.53 7.56 19.68
N ALA A 281 14.65 7.88 20.97
CA ALA A 281 15.13 6.93 21.98
C ALA A 281 14.21 5.70 22.07
N SER A 282 12.90 5.85 21.79
CA SER A 282 11.94 4.73 21.80
C SER A 282 12.19 3.69 20.70
N LEU A 283 12.88 4.06 19.61
CA LEU A 283 13.35 3.09 18.60
C LEU A 283 14.52 2.25 19.11
N GLY A 284 15.29 2.74 20.09
CA GLY A 284 16.40 2.02 20.71
C GLY A 284 17.36 1.41 19.68
N LYS A 285 17.58 0.10 19.76
CA LYS A 285 18.44 -0.64 18.81
C LYS A 285 17.91 -0.67 17.38
N ALA A 286 16.60 -0.48 17.16
CA ALA A 286 16.02 -0.52 15.82
C ALA A 286 16.56 0.62 14.94
N ALA A 287 16.80 1.79 15.53
CA ALA A 287 17.36 2.96 14.82
C ALA A 287 18.69 2.64 14.11
N GLY A 288 19.68 2.12 14.84
CA GLY A 288 21.00 1.79 14.25
C GLY A 288 20.96 0.60 13.27
N ASN A 289 19.92 -0.24 13.34
CA ASN A 289 19.77 -1.42 12.50
C ASN A 289 18.91 -1.19 11.25
N MET A 290 18.45 0.04 11.02
CA MET A 290 17.71 0.39 9.81
C MET A 290 18.52 0.02 8.57
N LYS A 291 17.97 -0.90 7.76
CA LYS A 291 18.60 -1.34 6.51
C LYS A 291 18.49 -0.29 5.42
N VAL A 292 17.38 0.44 5.41
CA VAL A 292 17.15 1.50 4.45
C VAL A 292 17.54 2.81 5.14
N GLY A 293 16.81 3.22 6.19
CA GLY A 293 17.07 4.49 6.87
C GLY A 293 15.82 5.30 7.21
N PHE A 294 15.96 6.61 7.36
CA PHE A 294 14.86 7.52 7.61
C PHE A 294 14.94 8.82 6.79
N ASP A 295 13.78 9.42 6.56
CA ASP A 295 13.65 10.75 5.95
C ASP A 295 12.77 11.66 6.82
N ILE A 296 13.27 12.86 7.10
CA ILE A 296 12.60 13.95 7.84
C ILE A 296 12.67 15.29 7.09
N SER A 297 13.06 15.28 5.81
CA SER A 297 13.13 16.46 4.94
C SER A 297 11.76 17.10 4.70
N GLY A 298 11.74 18.32 4.18
CA GLY A 298 10.48 19.02 3.88
C GLY A 298 9.60 19.32 5.10
N ASN A 299 10.17 19.37 6.30
CA ASN A 299 9.50 19.80 7.53
C ASN A 299 10.06 21.17 7.98
N PRO A 300 9.23 22.06 8.57
CA PRO A 300 9.64 23.39 9.00
C PRO A 300 10.39 23.38 10.34
N TRP A 301 11.52 22.66 10.42
CA TRP A 301 12.29 22.48 11.66
C TRP A 301 12.73 23.81 12.27
N ILE A 302 12.41 24.03 13.55
CA ILE A 302 12.90 25.15 14.34
C ILE A 302 14.13 24.68 15.10
N CYS A 303 15.30 25.03 14.56
CA CYS A 303 16.61 24.62 15.02
C CYS A 303 17.06 25.40 16.26
N ASP A 304 16.33 25.25 17.36
CA ASP A 304 16.68 25.77 18.67
C ASP A 304 17.01 24.64 19.66
N GLN A 305 17.13 24.99 20.95
CA GLN A 305 17.48 24.08 22.05
C GLN A 305 16.47 22.93 22.24
N LYS A 306 15.25 23.05 21.70
CA LYS A 306 14.23 21.99 21.79
C LYS A 306 14.57 20.81 20.89
N LEU A 307 15.52 20.96 19.96
CA LEU A 307 16.00 19.89 19.11
C LEU A 307 17.24 19.18 19.64
N ASP A 308 17.79 19.53 20.81
CA ASP A 308 19.04 18.94 21.32
C ASP A 308 19.04 17.41 21.32
N ASN A 309 17.92 16.78 21.74
CA ASN A 309 17.76 15.32 21.69
C ASN A 309 17.73 14.77 20.26
N LEU A 310 17.11 15.49 19.32
CA LEU A 310 17.14 15.13 17.90
C LEU A 310 18.54 15.29 17.33
N TYR A 311 19.27 16.36 17.66
CA TYR A 311 20.63 16.59 17.19
C TYR A 311 21.58 15.46 17.57
N LEU A 312 21.60 15.10 18.85
CA LEU A 312 22.41 13.98 19.35
C LEU A 312 22.08 12.67 18.62
N TRP A 313 20.80 12.42 18.39
CA TRP A 313 20.37 11.21 17.68
C TRP A 313 20.74 11.23 16.20
N LEU A 314 20.60 12.37 15.52
CA LEU A 314 20.94 12.51 14.11
C LEU A 314 22.44 12.35 13.87
N VAL A 315 23.29 12.97 14.68
CA VAL A 315 24.74 12.80 14.58
C VAL A 315 25.13 11.33 14.78
N ALA A 316 24.49 10.63 15.71
CA ALA A 316 24.75 9.21 15.96
C ALA A 316 24.23 8.26 14.86
N ASN A 317 23.28 8.70 14.02
CA ASN A 317 22.63 7.88 13.00
C ASN A 317 22.66 8.53 11.62
N GLU A 318 23.64 9.40 11.35
CA GLU A 318 23.66 10.19 10.13
C GLU A 318 23.72 9.30 8.88
N ASP A 319 24.41 8.15 8.96
CA ASP A 319 24.53 7.15 7.88
C ASP A 319 23.17 6.66 7.37
N LYS A 320 22.14 6.71 8.21
CA LYS A 320 20.77 6.25 7.92
C LYS A 320 19.88 7.31 7.28
N MET A 321 20.35 8.54 7.10
CA MET A 321 19.51 9.62 6.60
C MET A 321 19.63 9.78 5.07
N PHE A 322 18.51 9.69 4.33
CA PHE A 322 18.52 9.77 2.85
C PHE A 322 18.66 11.18 2.29
N SER A 323 17.85 12.11 2.81
CA SER A 323 17.66 13.45 2.24
C SER A 323 18.38 14.52 3.07
N ARG A 324 19.62 14.22 3.48
CA ARG A 324 20.42 15.08 4.39
C ARG A 324 20.48 16.53 3.92
N ASN A 325 20.74 16.72 2.62
CA ASN A 325 20.89 18.05 2.02
C ASN A 325 19.58 18.84 1.93
N ASP A 326 18.45 18.15 2.01
CA ASP A 326 17.11 18.72 1.89
C ASP A 326 16.42 18.89 3.25
N THR A 327 16.98 18.30 4.32
CA THR A 327 16.56 18.59 5.70
C THR A 327 17.25 19.85 6.21
N ARG A 328 16.49 20.95 6.21
CA ARG A 328 16.98 22.28 6.56
C ARG A 328 16.18 22.89 7.71
N CYS A 329 16.82 23.81 8.41
CA CYS A 329 16.16 24.64 9.41
C CYS A 329 15.25 25.66 8.72
N ALA A 330 14.00 25.77 9.16
CA ALA A 330 13.09 26.85 8.80
C ALA A 330 13.22 28.05 9.75
N GLY A 331 13.79 27.84 10.94
CA GLY A 331 14.09 28.90 11.89
C GLY A 331 15.05 28.42 12.96
N PRO A 332 15.47 29.29 13.89
CA PRO A 332 15.28 30.75 13.87
C PRO A 332 16.03 31.41 12.70
N LYS A 333 15.77 32.70 12.42
CA LYS A 333 16.29 33.44 11.25
C LYS A 333 17.81 33.32 11.04
N ALA A 334 18.60 33.19 12.11
CA ALA A 334 20.06 33.02 12.02
C ALA A 334 20.48 31.66 11.42
N LEU A 335 19.65 30.64 11.56
CA LEU A 335 19.89 29.27 11.11
C LEU A 335 19.02 28.88 9.91
N GLU A 336 18.09 29.75 9.50
CA GLU A 336 17.18 29.49 8.37
C GLU A 336 17.94 29.12 7.10
N GLY A 337 17.50 28.04 6.45
CA GLY A 337 18.11 27.47 5.25
C GLY A 337 19.37 26.64 5.49
N GLN A 338 19.96 26.67 6.69
CA GLN A 338 21.10 25.81 7.02
C GLN A 338 20.68 24.35 7.11
N MET A 339 21.60 23.44 6.78
CA MET A 339 21.35 22.00 6.89
C MET A 339 21.23 21.62 8.36
N LEU A 340 20.14 20.93 8.72
CA LEU A 340 19.86 20.60 10.11
C LEU A 340 20.97 19.73 10.71
N LEU A 341 21.48 18.75 9.96
CA LEU A 341 22.59 17.91 10.41
C LEU A 341 23.88 18.71 10.64
N ALA A 342 24.17 19.71 9.80
CA ALA A 342 25.35 20.56 9.99
C ALA A 342 25.24 21.43 11.25
N VAL A 343 24.03 21.95 11.54
CA VAL A 343 23.75 22.65 12.81
C VAL A 343 23.91 21.68 13.99
N ALA A 344 23.35 20.48 13.88
CA ALA A 344 23.45 19.44 14.91
C ALA A 344 24.89 19.02 15.22
N SER A 345 25.77 18.93 14.22
CA SER A 345 27.19 18.59 14.42
C SER A 345 28.04 19.73 14.98
N SER A 346 27.52 20.96 14.98
CA SER A 346 28.20 22.15 15.52
C SER A 346 27.81 22.47 16.97
N TYR A 347 26.79 21.78 17.46
CA TYR A 347 26.27 21.86 18.82
C TYR A 347 26.96 20.79 19.68
#